data_AF-A0AAW6N939-F1
#
_entry.id   AF-A0AAW6N939-F1
#
_cell.length_a   1.000
_cell.length_b   1.000
_cell.length_c   1.000
_cell.angle_alpha   90.00
_cell.angle_beta   90.00
_cell.angle_gamma   90.00
#
_symmetry.space_group_name_H-M   'P 1'
#
loop_
_entity.id
_entity.type
_entity.pdbx_description
1 polymer ?
#
loop_
_entity_poly.entity_id
_entity_poly.type
_entity_poly.pdbx_seq_one_letter_code
_entity_poly.pdbx_strand_id
1 'polypeptide(L)'
;MSDLLGRISVQMDGLASEVHRIEHAVGDELALSGPREAQTITRLQRLDFLRQSMEDLALLFYFLSRDHDSVHAPDLASKLHLDVTKALVDDNWHVDTTFMPNEKTIGDVDLF
;
A
#
# COMPACT_ATOMS: atom_id res chain seq x y z
N MET A 1 9.18 -22.64 7.83
CA MET A 1 8.95 -21.18 7.84
C MET A 1 8.48 -20.70 6.46
N SER A 2 9.12 -21.14 5.37
CA SER A 2 8.67 -20.92 3.98
C SER A 2 7.17 -21.21 3.75
N ASP A 3 6.64 -22.37 4.17
CA ASP A 3 5.20 -22.69 4.01
C ASP A 3 4.26 -21.68 4.70
N LEU A 4 4.61 -21.23 5.91
CA LEU A 4 3.83 -20.22 6.63
C LEU A 4 3.87 -18.87 5.89
N LEU A 5 5.03 -18.46 5.39
CA LEU A 5 5.19 -17.22 4.63
C LEU A 5 4.41 -17.25 3.32
N GLY A 6 4.39 -18.38 2.62
CA GLY A 6 3.57 -18.58 1.43
C GLY A 6 2.07 -18.45 1.74
N ARG A 7 1.61 -19.00 2.87
CA ARG A 7 0.21 -18.86 3.32
C ARG A 7 -0.13 -17.42 3.71
N ILE A 8 0.79 -16.71 4.37
CA ILE A 8 0.60 -15.28 4.70
C ILE A 8 0.54 -14.45 3.42
N SER A 9 1.39 -14.73 2.44
CA SER A 9 1.36 -14.08 1.13
C SER A 9 -0.02 -14.19 0.47
N VAL A 10 -0.56 -15.41 0.36
CA VAL A 10 -1.90 -15.65 -0.19
C VAL A 10 -2.99 -14.92 0.62
N GLN A 11 -2.87 -14.89 1.95
CA GLN A 11 -3.81 -14.19 2.79
C GLN A 11 -3.78 -12.67 2.56
N MET A 12 -2.59 -12.07 2.40
CA MET A 12 -2.45 -10.64 2.13
C MET A 12 -3.03 -10.26 0.76
N ASP A 13 -2.79 -11.08 -0.26
CA ASP A 13 -3.40 -10.90 -1.60
C ASP A 13 -4.94 -10.98 -1.55
N GLY A 14 -5.47 -11.93 -0.78
CA GLY A 14 -6.91 -12.03 -0.51
C GLY A 14 -7.47 -10.78 0.19
N LEU A 15 -6.76 -10.24 1.18
CA LEU A 15 -7.19 -9.01 1.87
C LEU A 15 -7.10 -7.78 0.97
N ALA A 16 -6.07 -7.66 0.13
CA ALA A 16 -5.97 -6.60 -0.87
C ALA A 16 -7.17 -6.62 -1.82
N SER A 17 -7.55 -7.81 -2.30
CA SER A 17 -8.73 -8.00 -3.14
C SER A 17 -10.03 -7.57 -2.45
N GLU A 18 -10.20 -7.86 -1.16
CA GLU A 18 -11.37 -7.41 -0.40
C GLU A 18 -11.37 -5.89 -0.20
N VAL A 19 -10.22 -5.28 0.11
CA VAL A 19 -10.10 -3.81 0.20
C VAL A 19 -10.42 -3.16 -1.14
N HIS A 20 -9.98 -3.73 -2.25
CA HIS A 20 -10.32 -3.21 -3.58
C HIS A 20 -11.83 -3.24 -3.85
N ARG A 21 -12.53 -4.30 -3.43
CA ARG A 21 -14.01 -4.36 -3.54
C ARG A 21 -14.69 -3.31 -2.68
N ILE A 22 -14.21 -3.10 -1.45
CA ILE A 22 -14.72 -2.06 -0.55
C ILE A 22 -14.47 -0.67 -1.15
N GLU A 23 -13.26 -0.41 -1.63
CA GLU A 23 -12.89 0.83 -2.31
C GLU A 23 -13.81 1.12 -3.50
N HIS A 24 -14.08 0.12 -4.33
CA HIS A 24 -14.98 0.25 -5.48
C HIS A 24 -16.43 0.52 -5.05
N ALA A 25 -16.95 -0.24 -4.09
CA ALA A 25 -18.32 -0.04 -3.59
C ALA A 25 -18.50 1.35 -2.97
N VAL A 26 -17.54 1.79 -2.17
CA VAL A 26 -17.51 3.15 -1.60
C VAL A 26 -17.38 4.19 -2.73
N GLY A 27 -16.51 3.96 -3.71
CA GLY A 27 -16.36 4.83 -4.88
C GLY A 27 -17.66 5.01 -5.67
N ASP A 28 -18.42 3.94 -5.88
CA ASP A 28 -19.71 3.94 -6.59
C ASP A 28 -20.78 4.71 -5.80
N GLU A 29 -20.91 4.43 -4.50
CA GLU A 29 -21.83 5.16 -3.62
C GLU A 29 -21.55 6.66 -3.61
N LEU A 30 -20.27 7.03 -3.62
CA LEU A 30 -19.81 8.42 -3.64
C LEU A 30 -19.93 9.08 -5.02
N ALA A 31 -19.94 8.31 -6.12
CA ALA A 31 -20.21 8.84 -7.46
C ALA A 31 -21.69 9.26 -7.62
N LEU A 32 -22.59 8.59 -6.91
CA LEU A 32 -24.02 8.90 -6.89
C LEU A 32 -24.36 10.07 -5.94
N SER A 33 -23.44 10.44 -5.04
CA SER A 33 -23.68 11.37 -3.94
C SER A 33 -23.01 12.73 -4.17
N GLY A 34 -23.66 13.62 -4.95
CA GLY A 34 -23.43 15.09 -4.94
C GLY A 34 -21.97 15.61 -5.00
N PRO A 35 -21.73 16.88 -4.63
CA PRO A 35 -20.38 17.45 -4.57
C PRO A 35 -19.52 16.73 -3.52
N ARG A 36 -18.32 16.29 -3.91
CA ARG A 36 -17.43 15.51 -3.05
C ARG A 36 -16.64 16.40 -2.10
N GLU A 37 -16.76 16.14 -0.80
CA GLU A 37 -15.92 16.76 0.22
C GLU A 37 -14.47 16.24 0.12
N ALA A 38 -13.49 17.10 0.39
CA ALA A 38 -12.07 16.73 0.39
C ALA A 38 -11.79 15.51 1.29
N GLN A 39 -12.51 15.38 2.40
CA GLN A 39 -12.39 14.26 3.33
C GLN A 39 -12.72 12.91 2.68
N THR A 40 -13.65 12.89 1.72
CA THR A 40 -14.05 11.70 0.99
C THR A 40 -12.94 11.22 0.04
N ILE A 41 -12.28 12.15 -0.65
CA ILE A 41 -11.13 11.85 -1.52
C ILE A 41 -10.00 11.26 -0.66
N THR A 42 -9.71 11.87 0.49
CA THR A 42 -8.71 11.36 1.44
C THR A 42 -9.03 9.94 1.90
N ARG A 43 -10.30 9.61 2.14
CA ARG A 43 -10.70 8.24 2.53
C ARG A 43 -10.45 7.23 1.42
N LEU A 44 -10.79 7.55 0.18
CA LEU A 44 -10.50 6.67 -0.97
C LEU A 44 -9.00 6.48 -1.18
N GLN A 45 -8.22 7.57 -1.09
CA GLN A 45 -6.76 7.49 -1.18
C GLN A 45 -6.15 6.62 -0.06
N ARG A 46 -6.71 6.64 1.15
CA ARG A 46 -6.28 5.77 2.24
C ARG A 46 -6.61 4.29 1.97
N LEU A 47 -7.75 4.01 1.33
CA LEU A 47 -8.11 2.63 0.94
C LEU A 47 -7.18 2.12 -0.16
N ASP A 48 -6.88 2.94 -1.16
CA ASP A 48 -5.92 2.61 -2.22
C ASP A 48 -4.52 2.35 -1.65
N PHE A 49 -4.02 3.21 -0.76
CA PHE A 49 -2.75 3.00 -0.07
C PHE A 49 -2.73 1.69 0.72
N LEU A 50 -3.83 1.38 1.43
CA LEU A 50 -3.95 0.16 2.21
C LEU A 50 -3.94 -1.09 1.32
N ARG A 51 -4.65 -1.04 0.17
CA ARG A 51 -4.64 -2.10 -0.84
C ARG A 51 -3.23 -2.34 -1.37
N GLN A 52 -2.54 -1.29 -1.83
CA GLN A 52 -1.18 -1.38 -2.36
C GLN A 52 -0.18 -1.88 -1.30
N SER A 53 -0.36 -1.47 -0.04
CA SER A 53 0.47 -1.95 1.07
C SER A 53 0.32 -3.47 1.28
N MET A 54 -0.89 -4.00 1.16
CA MET A 54 -1.13 -5.43 1.26
C MET A 54 -0.60 -6.21 0.05
N GLU A 55 -0.73 -5.69 -1.17
CA GLU A 55 -0.17 -6.29 -2.39
C GLU A 55 1.36 -6.38 -2.30
N ASP A 56 2.00 -5.29 -1.89
CA ASP A 56 3.45 -5.25 -1.70
C ASP A 56 3.91 -6.21 -0.60
N LEU A 57 3.19 -6.29 0.54
CA LEU A 57 3.50 -7.27 1.59
C LEU A 57 3.29 -8.71 1.11
N ALA A 58 2.24 -8.98 0.33
CA ALA A 58 2.00 -10.30 -0.27
C ALA A 58 3.19 -10.73 -1.13
N LEU A 59 3.71 -9.81 -1.95
CA LEU A 59 4.91 -10.02 -2.75
C LEU A 59 6.14 -10.27 -1.87
N LEU A 60 6.39 -9.43 -0.85
CA LEU A 60 7.51 -9.63 0.07
C LEU A 60 7.48 -11.01 0.73
N PHE A 61 6.33 -11.43 1.27
CA PHE A 61 6.18 -12.75 1.89
C PHE A 61 6.34 -13.88 0.88
N TYR A 62 5.86 -13.71 -0.35
CA TYR A 62 6.06 -14.68 -1.42
C TYR A 62 7.54 -14.88 -1.72
N PHE A 63 8.29 -13.80 -1.91
CA PHE A 63 9.72 -13.86 -2.18
C PHE A 63 10.49 -14.47 -1.00
N LEU A 64 10.20 -14.06 0.23
CA LEU A 64 10.78 -14.67 1.45
C LEU A 64 10.42 -16.16 1.61
N SER A 65 9.30 -16.60 1.06
CA SER A 65 8.92 -18.03 1.07
C SER A 65 9.69 -18.86 0.04
N ARG A 66 10.17 -18.25 -1.05
CA ARG A 66 10.80 -18.94 -2.18
C ARG A 66 12.32 -18.87 -2.18
N ASP A 67 12.92 -17.79 -1.68
CA ASP A 67 14.37 -17.62 -1.62
C ASP A 67 14.93 -18.08 -0.26
N HIS A 68 15.81 -19.08 -0.31
CA HIS A 68 16.80 -19.33 0.74
C HIS A 68 18.13 -18.60 0.48
N ASP A 69 18.35 -18.11 -0.74
CA ASP A 69 19.59 -17.46 -1.18
C ASP A 69 19.31 -16.02 -1.64
N SER A 70 19.86 -15.08 -0.89
CA SER A 70 19.58 -13.65 -0.84
C SER A 70 20.08 -12.79 -2.03
N VAL A 71 19.85 -13.19 -3.29
CA VAL A 71 20.55 -12.55 -4.44
C VAL A 71 19.65 -11.72 -5.38
N HIS A 72 18.33 -11.64 -5.16
CA HIS A 72 17.41 -10.95 -6.09
C HIS A 72 16.66 -9.72 -5.55
N ALA A 73 17.13 -9.09 -4.47
CA ALA A 73 16.57 -7.85 -3.91
C ALA A 73 16.27 -6.72 -4.94
N PRO A 74 17.14 -6.43 -5.94
CA PRO A 74 16.85 -5.36 -6.90
C PRO A 74 15.69 -5.68 -7.87
N ASP A 75 15.41 -6.96 -8.16
CA ASP A 75 14.24 -7.34 -8.97
C ASP A 75 12.94 -7.22 -8.16
N LEU A 76 13.01 -7.44 -6.85
CA LEU A 76 11.88 -7.28 -5.93
C LEU A 76 11.50 -5.82 -5.73
N ALA A 77 12.45 -4.92 -5.48
CA ALA A 77 12.18 -3.49 -5.30
C ALA A 77 11.43 -2.86 -6.49
N SER A 78 11.73 -3.32 -7.72
CA SER A 78 11.06 -2.84 -8.93
C SER A 78 9.59 -3.28 -9.06
N LYS A 79 9.18 -4.31 -8.32
CA LYS A 79 7.83 -4.90 -8.33
C LYS A 79 6.93 -4.35 -7.22
N LEU A 80 7.51 -3.63 -6.25
CA LEU A 80 6.78 -2.98 -5.17
C LEU A 80 6.25 -1.63 -5.64
N HIS A 81 5.03 -1.29 -5.24
CA HIS A 81 4.36 -0.06 -5.64
C HIS A 81 4.80 1.10 -4.75
N LEU A 82 4.78 0.88 -3.44
CA LEU A 82 4.98 1.92 -2.44
C LEU A 82 6.45 2.13 -2.12
N ASP A 83 6.87 3.37 -1.98
CA ASP A 83 8.25 3.68 -1.58
C ASP A 83 8.55 3.20 -0.15
N VAL A 84 7.53 3.17 0.72
CA VAL A 84 7.66 2.65 2.09
C VAL A 84 7.95 1.15 2.13
N THR A 85 7.49 0.38 1.15
CA THR A 85 7.75 -1.07 1.08
C THR A 85 9.05 -1.35 0.33
N LYS A 86 9.40 -0.55 -0.69
CA LYS A 86 10.74 -0.55 -1.31
C LYS A 86 11.85 -0.29 -0.30
N ALA A 87 11.63 0.63 0.64
CA ALA A 87 12.57 0.92 1.73
C ALA A 87 12.86 -0.30 2.64
N LEU A 88 12.01 -1.32 2.67
CA LEU A 88 12.25 -2.53 3.45
C LEU A 88 13.26 -3.48 2.78
N VAL A 89 13.52 -3.31 1.49
CA VAL A 89 14.42 -4.16 0.70
C VAL A 89 15.67 -3.43 0.20
N ASP A 90 15.67 -2.09 0.26
CA ASP A 90 16.85 -1.28 -0.04
C ASP A 90 17.68 -1.00 1.23
N ASP A 91 18.89 -1.57 1.29
CA ASP A 91 19.84 -1.43 2.42
C ASP A 91 20.31 0.02 2.69
N ASN A 92 20.07 0.95 1.76
CA ASN A 92 20.53 2.34 1.83
C ASN A 92 19.44 3.36 2.23
N TRP A 93 18.21 2.92 2.55
CA TRP A 93 17.12 3.85 2.80
C TRP A 93 17.00 4.27 4.28
N HIS A 94 17.18 5.56 4.57
CA HIS A 94 16.88 6.13 5.87
C HIS A 94 15.36 6.26 6.03
N VAL A 95 14.75 5.37 6.82
CA VAL A 95 13.31 5.41 7.13
C VAL A 95 13.02 6.59 8.05
N ASP A 96 12.52 7.68 7.47
CA ASP A 96 11.90 8.77 8.23
C ASP A 96 10.48 8.32 8.59
N THR A 97 10.18 8.02 9.85
CA THR A 97 8.90 7.36 10.24
C THR A 97 7.67 8.28 10.24
N THR A 98 7.76 9.46 9.64
CA THR A 98 6.70 10.48 9.53
C THR A 98 5.78 10.24 8.31
N PHE A 99 5.18 9.05 8.17
CA PHE A 99 4.40 8.68 6.96
C PHE A 99 2.90 8.41 7.19
N MET A 100 2.31 8.92 8.28
CA MET A 100 0.88 9.23 8.22
C MET A 100 0.74 10.55 7.45
N PRO A 101 -0.14 10.66 6.43
CA PRO A 101 -0.47 11.96 5.86
C PRO A 101 -0.98 12.83 7.02
N ASN A 102 -0.14 13.79 7.42
CA ASN A 102 -0.36 14.65 8.56
C ASN A 102 -1.68 15.40 8.33
N GLU A 103 -2.63 15.31 9.26
CA GLU A 103 -3.95 15.97 9.16
C GLU A 103 -3.88 17.51 9.20
N LYS A 104 -2.70 18.12 9.00
CA LYS A 104 -2.44 19.52 9.30
C LYS A 104 -1.75 20.35 8.21
N THR A 105 -1.49 19.83 7.01
CA THR A 105 -0.71 20.57 5.99
C THR A 105 -1.31 20.59 4.59
N ILE A 106 -2.63 20.68 4.46
CA ILE A 106 -3.26 21.13 3.19
C ILE A 106 -4.31 22.19 3.55
N GLY A 107 -3.81 23.30 4.05
CA GLY A 107 -4.60 24.49 4.43
C GLY A 107 -3.93 25.81 4.03
N ASP A 108 -2.87 25.77 3.25
CA ASP A 108 -2.28 26.95 2.60
C ASP A 108 -2.12 26.65 1.11
N VAL A 109 -3.25 26.71 0.41
CA VAL A 109 -3.23 27.06 -1.01
C VAL A 109 -3.28 28.58 -1.02
N ASP A 110 -2.11 29.21 -1.09
CA ASP A 110 -2.00 30.64 -1.33
C ASP A 110 -2.40 30.88 -2.80
N LEU A 111 -3.64 31.29 -3.01
CA LEU A 111 -4.18 31.73 -4.29
C LEU A 111 -4.04 33.25 -4.37
N PHE A 112 -2.83 33.76 -4.61
CA PHE A 112 -2.59 35.06 -5.24
C PHE A 112 -1.28 35.05 -6.03
#